data_AF-A0A451BRX3-F1
#
_entry.id   AF-A0A451BRX3-F1
#
_cell.length_a   1.000
_cell.length_b   1.000
_cell.length_c   1.000
_cell.angle_alpha   90.00
_cell.angle_beta   90.00
_cell.angle_gamma   90.00
#
_symmetry.space_group_name_H-M   'P 1'
#
loop_
_entity.id
_entity.type
_entity.pdbx_description
1 polymer ?
#
loop_
_entity_poly.entity_id
_entity_poly.type
_entity_poly.pdbx_seq_one_letter_code
_entity_poly.pdbx_strand_id
1 'polypeptide(L)'
;MRKIVRSSESDKKTYPPWIVSKMLELDDNLKFKNNSRTKITDFLELYMAIWSLSSKPYQKKYWGIDSPESVDNYSETMEEFLGTGRAVLDTSDYAVEMTSKQREMLQKLYDMMEDFEWDDDTADDPGYGINDHEIIEDPKFDKCRKYARLVYEELSGDDLDAWEKARTAGE
;
A
#
# COMPACT_ATOMS: atom_id res chain seq x y z
N MET A 1 16.96 4.95 -5.13
CA MET A 1 17.30 3.73 -4.36
C MET A 1 17.19 4.05 -2.87
N ARG A 2 16.07 3.67 -2.23
CA ARG A 2 15.98 3.69 -0.76
C ARG A 2 17.03 2.72 -0.21
N LYS A 3 17.93 3.20 0.65
CA LYS A 3 18.81 2.32 1.45
C LYS A 3 17.89 1.60 2.44
N ILE A 4 17.64 0.32 2.20
CA ILE A 4 16.92 -0.51 3.15
C ILE A 4 17.89 -0.76 4.32
N VAL A 5 17.61 -0.08 5.43
CA VAL A 5 18.33 -0.20 6.71
C VAL A 5 17.50 -1.14 7.55
N ARG A 6 18.13 -2.15 8.17
CA ARG A 6 17.59 -3.05 9.20
C ARG A 6 16.32 -2.50 9.83
N SER A 7 15.17 -3.16 9.65
CA SER A 7 13.88 -2.67 10.19
C SER A 7 14.07 -2.24 11.65
N SER A 8 13.98 -0.94 11.85
CA SER A 8 14.25 -0.23 13.08
C SER A 8 13.01 -0.20 13.98
N GLU A 9 13.17 0.18 15.25
CA GLU A 9 12.02 0.53 16.10
C GLU A 9 11.13 1.63 15.48
N SER A 10 11.64 2.39 14.49
CA SER A 10 10.83 3.36 13.74
C SER A 10 9.91 2.71 12.70
N ASP A 11 10.29 1.56 12.14
CA ASP A 11 9.44 0.85 11.17
C ASP A 11 8.24 0.20 11.86
N LYS A 12 8.43 -0.34 13.07
CA LYS A 12 7.32 -0.83 13.93
C LYS A 12 6.33 0.26 14.34
N LYS A 13 6.78 1.51 14.37
CA LYS A 13 5.92 2.69 14.64
C LYS A 13 5.22 3.19 13.39
N THR A 14 5.66 2.80 12.22
CA THR A 14 5.11 3.32 10.96
C THR A 14 4.22 2.27 10.32
N TYR A 15 4.70 1.04 10.18
CA TYR A 15 4.07 -0.02 9.42
C TYR A 15 3.42 -1.10 10.29
N PRO A 16 2.41 -1.82 9.77
CA PRO A 16 1.80 -2.96 10.45
C PRO A 16 2.73 -4.17 10.55
N PRO A 17 2.39 -5.15 11.40
CA PRO A 17 3.24 -6.29 11.71
C PRO A 17 3.67 -7.12 10.50
N TRP A 18 2.76 -7.39 9.54
CA TRP A 18 3.11 -8.18 8.36
C TRP A 18 4.18 -7.50 7.51
N ILE A 19 4.03 -6.19 7.22
CA ILE A 19 5.01 -5.41 6.45
C ILE A 19 6.37 -5.41 7.16
N VAL A 20 6.39 -5.15 8.47
CA VAL A 20 7.64 -5.16 9.26
C VAL A 20 8.30 -6.53 9.21
N SER A 21 7.53 -7.60 9.39
CA SER A 21 8.05 -8.98 9.33
C SER A 21 8.66 -9.29 7.96
N LYS A 22 8.03 -8.84 6.88
CA LYS A 22 8.51 -9.06 5.51
C LYS A 22 9.73 -8.23 5.16
N MET A 23 9.82 -6.99 5.64
CA MET A 23 11.05 -6.19 5.52
C MET A 23 12.23 -6.89 6.20
N LEU A 24 12.04 -7.42 7.41
CA LEU A 24 13.06 -8.18 8.12
C LEU A 24 13.47 -9.46 7.39
N GLU A 25 12.49 -10.22 6.87
CA GLU A 25 12.76 -11.44 6.10
C GLU A 25 13.63 -11.15 4.86
N LEU A 26 13.35 -10.06 4.13
CA LEU A 26 14.10 -9.69 2.93
C LEU A 26 15.50 -9.15 3.25
N ASP A 27 15.65 -8.41 4.35
CA ASP A 27 16.95 -7.91 4.84
C ASP A 27 17.90 -9.06 5.21
N ASP A 28 17.38 -10.09 5.88
CA ASP A 28 18.15 -11.29 6.24
C ASP A 28 18.51 -12.14 5.00
N ASN A 29 17.77 -11.94 3.90
CA ASN A 29 17.82 -12.76 2.69
C ASN A 29 18.24 -11.99 1.43
N LEU A 30 19.24 -11.10 1.53
CA LEU A 30 19.85 -10.34 0.41
C LEU A 30 20.30 -11.16 -0.83
N LYS A 31 20.21 -12.50 -0.79
CA LYS A 31 20.49 -13.43 -1.89
C LYS A 31 19.28 -13.74 -2.81
N PHE A 32 18.08 -13.27 -2.51
CA PHE A 32 16.85 -13.63 -3.24
C PHE A 32 16.57 -12.81 -4.51
N LYS A 33 17.60 -12.31 -5.20
CA LYS A 33 17.42 -11.47 -6.40
C LYS A 33 16.87 -12.20 -7.65
N ASN A 34 16.59 -13.50 -7.61
CA ASN A 34 16.25 -14.30 -8.80
C ASN A 34 15.13 -15.34 -8.61
N ASN A 35 14.36 -15.31 -7.52
CA ASN A 35 13.23 -16.24 -7.41
C ASN A 35 12.02 -15.69 -8.16
N SER A 36 11.40 -16.53 -8.98
CA SER A 36 10.10 -16.26 -9.60
C SER A 36 9.09 -15.96 -8.49
N ARG A 37 8.55 -14.74 -8.48
CA ARG A 37 7.46 -14.36 -7.58
C ARG A 37 6.22 -15.16 -8.00
N THR A 38 5.78 -16.06 -7.14
CA THR A 38 4.71 -17.02 -7.46
C THR A 38 3.56 -16.97 -6.48
N LYS A 39 3.75 -16.34 -5.32
CA LYS A 39 2.72 -16.16 -4.29
C LYS A 39 2.45 -14.69 -4.07
N ILE A 40 1.22 -14.34 -3.67
CA ILE A 40 0.87 -12.95 -3.36
C ILE A 40 1.78 -12.35 -2.28
N THR A 41 2.24 -13.17 -1.34
CA THR A 41 3.14 -12.78 -0.26
C THR A 41 4.55 -12.42 -0.71
N ASP A 42 4.91 -12.65 -1.99
CA ASP A 42 6.21 -12.30 -2.55
C ASP A 42 6.30 -10.82 -2.99
N PHE A 43 5.17 -10.10 -2.97
CA PHE A 43 5.01 -8.73 -3.46
C PHE A 43 4.88 -7.75 -2.31
N LEU A 44 5.95 -7.55 -1.53
CA LEU A 44 5.95 -6.60 -0.39
C LEU A 44 5.49 -5.20 -0.82
N GLU A 45 5.93 -4.75 -1.99
CA GLU A 45 5.57 -3.44 -2.55
C GLU A 45 4.06 -3.26 -2.72
N LEU A 46 3.34 -4.31 -3.12
CA LEU A 46 1.88 -4.29 -3.23
C LEU A 46 1.22 -4.09 -1.86
N TYR A 47 1.70 -4.81 -0.84
CA TYR A 47 1.18 -4.68 0.51
C TYR A 47 1.44 -3.30 1.09
N MET A 48 2.64 -2.74 0.86
CA MET A 48 2.98 -1.39 1.27
C MET A 48 2.06 -0.36 0.61
N ALA A 49 1.84 -0.47 -0.69
CA ALA A 49 0.96 0.44 -1.41
C ALA A 49 -0.50 0.34 -0.93
N ILE A 50 -1.06 -0.86 -0.80
CA ILE A 50 -2.42 -1.06 -0.27
C ILE A 50 -2.54 -0.51 1.16
N TRP A 51 -1.54 -0.73 2.00
CA TRP A 51 -1.53 -0.17 3.35
C TRP A 51 -1.47 1.36 3.34
N SER A 52 -0.59 1.98 2.56
CA SER A 52 -0.49 3.44 2.41
C SER A 52 -1.82 4.03 1.94
N LEU A 53 -2.49 3.39 0.97
CA LEU A 53 -3.84 3.74 0.51
C LEU A 53 -4.89 3.63 1.62
N SER A 54 -4.74 2.68 2.54
CA SER A 54 -5.71 2.44 3.62
C SER A 54 -5.61 3.42 4.80
N SER A 55 -4.46 4.09 4.97
CA SER A 55 -4.13 4.81 6.21
C SER A 55 -4.19 6.33 6.03
N LYS A 56 -5.35 6.94 6.34
CA LYS A 56 -5.49 8.41 6.36
C LYS A 56 -4.45 9.11 7.26
N PRO A 57 -4.13 8.60 8.46
CA PRO A 57 -3.09 9.20 9.29
C PRO A 57 -1.70 9.15 8.66
N TYR A 58 -1.36 8.06 7.96
CA TYR A 58 -0.11 7.96 7.21
C TYR A 58 -0.07 8.99 6.09
N GLN A 59 -1.13 9.04 5.27
CA GLN A 59 -1.24 9.97 4.15
C GLN A 59 -1.06 11.42 4.63
N LYS A 60 -1.81 11.84 5.66
CA LYS A 60 -1.68 13.20 6.23
C LYS A 60 -0.28 13.54 6.73
N LYS A 61 0.47 12.53 7.15
CA LYS A 61 1.80 12.72 7.72
C LYS A 61 2.90 12.68 6.67
N TYR A 62 2.78 11.87 5.62
CA TYR A 62 3.89 11.56 4.72
C TYR A 62 3.64 11.91 3.26
N TRP A 63 2.38 12.14 2.88
CA TRP A 63 2.00 12.60 1.54
C TRP A 63 1.94 14.12 1.46
N GLY A 64 2.27 14.65 0.29
CA GLY A 64 2.19 16.06 -0.07
C GLY A 64 3.48 16.84 0.13
N ILE A 65 3.76 17.77 -0.80
CA ILE A 65 4.97 18.64 -0.78
C ILE A 65 5.09 19.51 0.48
N ASP A 66 3.95 19.85 1.07
CA ASP A 66 3.87 20.71 2.25
C ASP A 66 4.00 19.92 3.57
N SER A 67 4.12 18.59 3.50
CA SER A 67 4.37 17.80 4.69
C SER A 67 5.82 17.97 5.17
N PRO A 68 6.05 18.28 6.46
CA PRO A 68 7.40 18.37 7.03
C PRO A 68 8.15 17.04 6.99
N GLU A 69 7.45 15.91 6.83
CA GLU A 69 8.01 14.57 6.71
C GLU A 69 7.73 13.95 5.32
N SER A 70 7.46 14.76 4.28
CA SER A 70 7.13 14.28 2.93
C SER A 70 8.19 13.28 2.40
N VAL A 71 7.79 12.02 2.23
CA VAL A 71 8.64 10.94 1.71
C VAL A 71 7.91 10.02 0.73
N ASP A 72 6.63 10.28 0.51
CA ASP A 72 5.71 9.52 -0.33
C ASP A 72 4.65 10.50 -0.89
N ASN A 73 3.85 10.08 -1.85
CA ASN A 73 2.75 10.87 -2.39
C ASN A 73 1.74 9.97 -3.10
N TYR A 74 0.59 10.54 -3.46
CA TYR A 74 -0.45 9.80 -4.17
C TYR A 74 0.06 9.21 -5.48
N SER A 75 0.65 10.02 -6.37
CA SER A 75 1.14 9.56 -7.69
C SER A 75 2.12 8.38 -7.60
N GLU A 76 3.09 8.40 -6.67
CA GLU A 76 4.05 7.31 -6.47
C GLU A 76 3.36 6.05 -5.90
N THR A 77 2.44 6.23 -4.95
CA THR A 77 1.65 5.10 -4.42
C THR A 77 0.79 4.46 -5.50
N MET A 78 0.20 5.27 -6.38
CA MET A 78 -0.63 4.80 -7.48
C MET A 78 0.15 4.10 -8.57
N GLU A 79 1.31 4.63 -8.95
CA GLU A 79 2.21 3.97 -9.90
C GLU A 79 2.59 2.57 -9.41
N GLU A 80 2.97 2.46 -8.12
CA GLU A 80 3.33 1.18 -7.51
C GLU A 80 2.11 0.24 -7.40
N PHE A 81 0.97 0.73 -6.92
CA PHE A 81 -0.23 -0.08 -6.74
C PHE A 81 -0.79 -0.58 -8.08
N LEU A 82 -0.99 0.30 -9.07
CA LEU A 82 -1.56 -0.08 -10.36
C LEU A 82 -0.55 -0.91 -11.19
N GLY A 83 0.74 -0.58 -11.11
CA GLY A 83 1.78 -1.34 -11.79
C GLY A 83 1.89 -2.77 -11.25
N THR A 84 2.09 -2.91 -9.94
CA THR A 84 2.26 -4.24 -9.31
C THR A 84 0.94 -5.00 -9.22
N GLY A 85 -0.17 -4.32 -8.93
CA GLY A 85 -1.51 -4.90 -8.90
C GLY A 85 -1.89 -5.54 -10.24
N ARG A 86 -1.63 -4.84 -11.36
CA ARG A 86 -1.83 -5.39 -12.71
C ARG A 86 -0.98 -6.64 -12.94
N ALA A 87 0.31 -6.59 -12.61
CA ALA A 87 1.21 -7.73 -12.80
C ALA A 87 0.79 -8.96 -11.99
N VAL A 88 0.21 -8.76 -10.81
CA VAL A 88 -0.29 -9.83 -9.93
C VAL A 88 -1.64 -10.40 -10.40
N LEU A 89 -2.51 -9.54 -10.94
CA LEU A 89 -3.83 -9.92 -11.41
C LEU A 89 -3.79 -10.54 -12.81
N ASP A 90 -2.82 -10.15 -13.64
CA ASP A 90 -2.59 -10.75 -14.95
C ASP A 90 -2.23 -12.24 -14.81
N THR A 91 -2.90 -13.07 -15.60
CA THR A 91 -2.72 -14.53 -15.59
C THR A 91 -2.22 -15.07 -16.93
N SER A 92 -1.84 -14.18 -17.87
CA SER A 92 -1.38 -14.56 -19.21
C SER A 92 -0.14 -15.45 -19.18
N ASP A 93 0.81 -15.14 -18.28
CA ASP A 93 2.12 -15.80 -18.22
C ASP A 93 2.15 -16.89 -17.14
N TYR A 94 1.68 -16.55 -15.95
CA TYR A 94 1.49 -17.47 -14.83
C TYR A 94 0.47 -16.86 -13.85
N ALA A 95 -0.24 -17.71 -13.11
CA ALA A 95 -1.16 -17.25 -12.07
C ALA A 95 -0.45 -17.18 -10.72
N VAL A 96 -0.40 -15.98 -10.12
CA VAL A 96 0.03 -15.80 -8.73
C VAL A 96 -0.90 -16.58 -7.77
N GLU A 97 -0.29 -17.38 -6.89
CA GLU A 97 -0.97 -18.15 -5.84
C GLU A 97 -1.59 -17.21 -4.80
N MET A 98 -2.93 -17.23 -4.72
CA MET A 98 -3.76 -16.55 -3.74
C MET A 98 -5.14 -17.23 -3.69
N THR A 99 -5.94 -16.97 -2.66
CA THR A 99 -7.31 -17.49 -2.61
C THR A 99 -8.23 -16.75 -3.60
N SER A 100 -9.36 -17.36 -3.98
CA SER A 100 -10.36 -16.68 -4.83
C SER A 100 -10.86 -15.39 -4.20
N LYS A 101 -11.08 -15.38 -2.89
CA LYS A 101 -11.50 -14.18 -2.14
C LYS A 101 -10.45 -13.07 -2.21
N GLN A 102 -9.17 -13.41 -1.99
CA GLN A 102 -8.07 -12.45 -2.11
C GLN A 102 -8.00 -11.85 -3.52
N ARG A 103 -8.16 -12.68 -4.56
CA ARG A 103 -8.17 -12.24 -5.96
C ARG A 103 -9.34 -11.31 -6.25
N GLU A 104 -10.55 -11.69 -5.86
CA GLU A 104 -11.76 -10.88 -6.07
C GLU A 104 -11.66 -9.52 -5.37
N MET A 105 -11.15 -9.51 -4.14
CA MET A 105 -10.97 -8.28 -3.37
C MET A 105 -9.89 -7.38 -3.97
N LEU A 106 -8.74 -7.95 -4.38
CA LEU A 106 -7.67 -7.20 -5.03
C LEU A 106 -8.13 -6.62 -6.37
N GLN A 107 -8.82 -7.41 -7.20
CA GLN A 107 -9.37 -6.94 -8.48
C GLN A 107 -10.35 -5.79 -8.25
N LYS A 108 -11.27 -5.93 -7.29
CA LYS A 108 -12.23 -4.85 -7.00
C LYS A 108 -11.55 -3.58 -6.52
N LEU A 109 -10.50 -3.69 -5.70
CA LEU A 109 -9.75 -2.51 -5.29
C LEU A 109 -9.02 -1.89 -6.49
N TYR A 110 -8.42 -2.70 -7.36
CA TYR A 110 -7.79 -2.24 -8.59
C TYR A 110 -8.76 -1.42 -9.44
N ASP A 111 -9.94 -1.99 -9.73
CA ASP A 111 -10.98 -1.34 -10.52
C ASP A 111 -11.46 -0.02 -9.87
N MET A 112 -11.66 -0.01 -8.53
CA MET A 112 -12.05 1.21 -7.82
C MET A 112 -11.01 2.33 -7.90
N MET A 113 -9.73 1.97 -7.93
CA MET A 113 -8.65 2.95 -8.02
C MET A 113 -8.45 3.45 -9.46
N GLU A 114 -8.58 2.58 -10.46
CA GLU A 114 -8.64 3.02 -11.86
C GLU A 114 -9.84 3.95 -12.08
N ASP A 115 -11.04 3.57 -11.62
CA ASP A 115 -12.23 4.40 -11.75
C ASP A 115 -12.03 5.79 -11.12
N PHE A 116 -11.31 5.88 -9.99
CA PHE A 116 -11.01 7.14 -9.33
C PHE A 116 -9.99 8.00 -10.11
N GLU A 117 -8.96 7.37 -10.70
CA GLU A 117 -7.94 8.04 -11.55
C GLU A 117 -8.54 8.62 -12.83
N TRP A 118 -9.53 7.95 -13.41
CA TRP A 118 -10.17 8.35 -14.66
C TRP A 118 -11.44 9.20 -14.46
N ASP A 119 -11.74 9.60 -13.23
CA ASP A 119 -12.93 10.38 -12.89
C ASP A 119 -12.69 11.88 -13.12
N ASP A 120 -13.41 12.45 -14.08
CA ASP A 120 -13.31 13.87 -14.45
C ASP A 120 -13.66 14.84 -13.30
N ASP A 121 -14.34 14.37 -12.24
CA ASP A 121 -14.67 15.18 -11.06
C ASP A 121 -13.62 15.07 -9.93
N THR A 122 -12.58 14.22 -10.09
CA THR A 122 -11.46 14.13 -9.14
C THR A 122 -10.51 15.31 -9.33
N ALA A 123 -9.90 15.79 -8.24
CA ALA A 123 -8.88 16.82 -8.33
C ALA A 123 -7.72 16.34 -9.22
N ASP A 124 -7.34 17.15 -10.21
CA ASP A 124 -6.21 16.85 -11.09
C ASP A 124 -4.96 16.59 -10.23
N ASP A 125 -4.25 15.49 -10.47
CA ASP A 125 -2.96 15.24 -9.82
C ASP A 125 -1.82 15.56 -10.79
N PRO A 126 -1.23 16.77 -10.73
CA PRO A 126 -0.06 17.09 -11.53
C PRO A 126 1.20 16.34 -11.08
N GLY A 127 1.08 15.49 -10.05
CA GLY A 127 2.11 14.62 -9.51
C GLY A 127 2.89 15.25 -8.37
N TYR A 128 3.79 14.45 -7.79
CA TYR A 128 4.73 14.85 -6.74
C TYR A 128 4.08 15.43 -5.48
N GLY A 129 2.80 15.11 -5.23
CA GLY A 129 2.09 15.49 -4.01
C GLY A 129 1.62 16.95 -3.96
N ILE A 130 1.39 17.57 -5.11
CA ILE A 130 0.86 18.94 -5.19
C ILE A 130 -0.58 19.00 -4.64
N ASN A 131 -1.43 18.02 -4.99
CA ASN A 131 -2.84 18.00 -4.60
C ASN A 131 -3.20 16.87 -3.63
N ASP A 132 -2.20 16.24 -3.00
CA ASP A 132 -2.41 15.14 -2.04
C ASP A 132 -3.38 15.50 -0.93
N HIS A 133 -3.38 16.76 -0.45
CA HIS A 133 -4.31 17.17 0.60
C HIS A 133 -5.78 17.08 0.16
N GLU A 134 -6.08 17.48 -1.08
CA GLU A 134 -7.43 17.44 -1.64
C GLU A 134 -7.85 15.99 -1.86
N ILE A 135 -6.96 15.16 -2.41
CA ILE A 135 -7.17 13.72 -2.62
C ILE A 135 -7.45 13.01 -1.29
N ILE A 136 -6.69 13.29 -0.24
CA ILE A 136 -6.85 12.68 1.09
C ILE A 136 -8.25 12.94 1.67
N GLU A 137 -8.79 14.13 1.43
CA GLU A 137 -10.10 14.56 1.92
C GLU A 137 -11.25 14.21 0.96
N ASP A 138 -10.95 13.73 -0.25
CA ASP A 138 -11.95 13.37 -1.25
C ASP A 138 -12.87 12.22 -0.76
N PRO A 139 -14.21 12.37 -0.85
CA PRO A 139 -15.15 11.34 -0.43
C PRO A 139 -15.15 10.06 -1.28
N LYS A 140 -14.83 10.12 -2.57
CA LYS A 140 -14.65 8.95 -3.44
C LYS A 140 -13.36 8.23 -3.04
N PHE A 141 -12.26 8.95 -2.84
CA PHE A 141 -11.02 8.37 -2.32
C PHE A 141 -11.21 7.72 -0.93
N ASP A 142 -12.02 8.32 -0.05
CA ASP A 142 -12.36 7.73 1.25
C ASP A 142 -13.01 6.35 1.13
N LYS A 143 -13.84 6.11 0.11
CA LYS A 143 -14.42 4.79 -0.17
C LYS A 143 -13.33 3.81 -0.59
N CYS A 144 -12.43 4.23 -1.47
CA CYS A 144 -11.29 3.42 -1.90
C CYS A 144 -10.39 3.06 -0.72
N ARG A 145 -10.03 4.04 0.11
CA ARG A 145 -9.26 3.87 1.35
C ARG A 145 -9.88 2.86 2.31
N LYS A 146 -11.19 2.97 2.57
CA LYS A 146 -11.92 2.01 3.41
C LYS A 146 -11.88 0.60 2.85
N TYR A 147 -12.00 0.45 1.54
CA TYR A 147 -11.91 -0.86 0.89
C TYR A 147 -10.47 -1.40 0.89
N ALA A 148 -9.47 -0.54 0.66
CA ALA A 148 -8.05 -0.88 0.73
C ALA A 148 -7.68 -1.47 2.10
N ARG A 149 -8.25 -0.95 3.19
CA ARG A 149 -8.09 -1.54 4.53
C ARG A 149 -8.54 -3.01 4.56
N LEU A 150 -9.74 -3.31 4.06
CA LEU A 150 -10.27 -4.67 4.02
C LEU A 150 -9.41 -5.60 3.17
N VAL A 151 -8.91 -5.11 2.03
CA VAL A 151 -7.99 -5.87 1.17
C VAL A 151 -6.68 -6.15 1.90
N TYR A 152 -6.09 -5.16 2.56
CA TYR A 152 -4.86 -5.35 3.31
C TYR A 152 -5.03 -6.41 4.40
N GLU A 153 -6.08 -6.34 5.21
CA GLU A 153 -6.33 -7.31 6.29
C GLU A 153 -6.57 -8.72 5.75
N GLU A 154 -7.28 -8.87 4.63
CA GLU A 154 -7.49 -10.17 3.97
C GLU A 154 -6.20 -10.76 3.39
N LEU A 155 -5.32 -9.91 2.84
CA LEU A 155 -4.06 -10.34 2.25
C LEU A 155 -2.99 -10.67 3.31
N SER A 156 -2.95 -9.91 4.40
CA SER A 156 -1.89 -9.98 5.42
C SER A 156 -2.26 -10.85 6.62
N GLY A 157 -3.55 -10.93 6.95
CA GLY A 157 -4.03 -11.48 8.21
C GLY A 157 -3.82 -10.55 9.41
N ASP A 158 -3.34 -9.32 9.21
CA ASP A 158 -3.24 -8.31 10.27
C ASP A 158 -4.64 -7.82 10.68
N ASP A 159 -4.77 -7.39 11.93
CA ASP A 159 -5.90 -6.60 12.44
C ASP A 159 -5.41 -5.15 12.61
N LEU A 160 -5.75 -4.27 11.67
CA LEU A 160 -5.25 -2.91 11.67
C LEU A 160 -5.86 -2.08 12.80
N ASP A 161 -7.09 -2.36 13.23
CA ASP A 161 -7.74 -1.69 14.36
C ASP A 161 -6.99 -1.98 15.65
N ALA A 162 -6.64 -3.25 15.89
CA ALA A 162 -5.88 -3.68 17.05
C ALA A 162 -4.47 -3.09 17.04
N TRP A 163 -3.81 -3.10 15.88
CA TRP A 163 -2.47 -2.52 15.72
C TRP A 163 -2.46 -1.00 15.96
N GLU A 164 -3.39 -0.24 15.37
CA GLU A 164 -3.49 1.22 15.55
C GLU A 164 -3.76 1.60 17.02
N LYS A 165 -4.61 0.84 17.72
CA LYS A 165 -4.87 1.02 19.16
C LYS A 165 -3.63 0.74 20.00
N ALA A 166 -2.90 -0.33 19.71
CA ALA A 166 -1.70 -0.69 20.45
C ALA A 166 -0.58 0.36 20.26
N ARG A 167 -0.44 0.88 19.04
CA ARG A 167 0.58 1.88 18.71
C ARG A 167 0.33 3.23 19.41
N THR A 168 -0.92 3.66 19.47
CA THR A 168 -1.31 4.94 20.07
C THR A 168 -1.37 4.89 21.61
N ALA A 169 -1.54 3.70 22.21
CA ALA A 169 -1.51 3.52 23.66
C ALA A 169 -0.09 3.54 24.28
N GLY A 170 0.96 3.50 23.46
CA GLY A 170 2.36 3.54 23.88
C GLY A 170 3.03 4.91 23.72
N GLU A 171 2.30 5.94 23.30
CA GLU A 171 2.70 7.35 23.24
C GLU A 171 2.22 8.11 24.48
#